data_AF-A0A511N5X0-F1
#
_entry.id   AF-A0A511N5X0-F1
#
_cell.length_a   1.000
_cell.length_b   1.000
_cell.length_c   1.000
_cell.angle_alpha   90.00
_cell.angle_beta   90.00
_cell.angle_gamma   90.00
#
_symmetry.space_group_name_H-M   'P 1'
#
loop_
_entity.id
_entity.type
_entity.pdbx_description
1 polymer ?
#
loop_
_entity_poly.entity_id
_entity_poly.type
_entity_poly.pdbx_seq_one_letter_code
_entity_poly.pdbx_strand_id
1 'polypeptide(L)' 'MSTPDGLFDTIINRADGFLRISRPTNRLDALQEWHARTRFARRVSFDDLVHILEGRPEGQYHWEGGLQGAWIEGEPRFP' A
#
# COMPACT_ATOMS: atom_id res chain seq x y z
N MET A 1 22.30 1.88 -0.17
CA MET A 1 21.52 1.75 -1.42
C MET A 1 20.17 1.14 -1.06
N SER A 2 19.21 1.93 -0.56
CA SER A 2 17.91 1.43 -0.05
C SER A 2 16.75 1.73 -1.01
N THR A 3 16.95 1.43 -2.29
CA THR A 3 16.22 2.11 -3.38
C THR A 3 15.17 1.27 -4.16
N PRO A 4 14.88 0.02 -3.79
CA PRO A 4 13.62 -0.65 -4.23
C PRO A 4 12.60 -0.86 -3.10
N ASP A 5 13.04 -1.34 -1.94
CA ASP A 5 12.13 -1.83 -0.89
C ASP A 5 11.36 -0.69 -0.21
N GLY A 6 12.04 0.42 0.11
CA GLY A 6 11.38 1.59 0.70
C GLY A 6 10.35 2.25 -0.23
N LEU A 7 10.53 2.13 -1.54
CA LEU A 7 9.53 2.60 -2.52
C LEU A 7 8.30 1.69 -2.52
N PHE A 8 8.50 0.37 -2.44
CA PHE A 8 7.41 -0.59 -2.34
C PHE A 8 6.58 -0.33 -1.08
N ASP A 9 7.24 -0.21 0.08
CA ASP A 9 6.61 0.09 1.36
C ASP A 9 5.78 1.38 1.29
N THR A 10 6.38 2.44 0.72
CA THR A 10 5.70 3.72 0.53
C THR A 10 4.45 3.56 -0.33
N ILE A 11 4.51 2.80 -1.42
CA ILE A 11 3.36 2.56 -2.32
C ILE A 11 2.23 1.84 -1.59
N ILE A 12 2.54 0.76 -0.85
CA ILE A 12 1.54 0.01 -0.08
C ILE A 12 0.88 0.91 0.96
N ASN A 13 1.69 1.64 1.75
CA ASN A 13 1.20 2.54 2.79
C ASN A 13 0.35 3.69 2.22
N ARG A 14 0.71 4.22 1.04
CA ARG A 14 -0.09 5.24 0.33
C ARG A 14 -1.43 4.69 -0.14
N ALA A 15 -1.42 3.49 -0.71
CA ALA A 15 -2.64 2.84 -1.19
C ALA A 15 -3.59 2.54 -0.02
N ASP A 16 -3.04 2.04 1.08
CA ASP A 16 -3.77 1.81 2.31
C ASP A 16 -4.40 3.09 2.89
N GLY A 17 -3.60 4.16 3.00
CA GLY A 17 -4.06 5.47 3.43
C GLY A 17 -5.16 6.03 2.52
N PHE A 18 -5.01 5.87 1.21
CA PHE A 18 -6.04 6.25 0.24
C PHE A 18 -7.37 5.52 0.49
N LEU A 19 -7.35 4.20 0.67
CA LEU A 19 -8.55 3.40 0.93
C LEU A 19 -9.22 3.77 2.26
N ARG A 20 -8.43 4.07 3.30
CA ARG A 20 -8.94 4.53 4.60
C ARG A 20 -9.64 5.89 4.54
N ILE A 21 -9.07 6.83 3.77
CA ILE A 21 -9.59 8.19 3.65
C ILE A 21 -10.82 8.23 2.74
N SER A 22 -10.73 7.58 1.58
CA SER A 22 -11.79 7.61 0.57
C SER A 22 -13.00 6.74 0.89
N ARG A 23 -12.83 5.71 1.74
CA ARG A 23 -13.89 4.76 2.16
C ARG A 23 -14.79 4.31 1.00
N PRO A 24 -14.21 3.76 -0.09
CA PRO A 24 -14.97 3.44 -1.28
C PRO A 24 -15.90 2.25 -1.03
N THR A 25 -17.07 2.24 -1.69
CA THR A 25 -17.98 1.10 -1.64
C THR A 25 -17.38 -0.14 -2.29
N ASN A 26 -16.63 0.03 -3.38
CA ASN A 26 -15.81 -1.02 -4.00
C ASN A 26 -14.32 -0.68 -3.85
N ARG A 27 -13.62 -1.41 -2.98
CA ARG A 27 -12.20 -1.21 -2.72
C ARG A 27 -11.34 -1.49 -3.94
N LEU A 28 -11.67 -2.53 -4.71
CA LEU A 28 -10.87 -2.96 -5.85
C LEU A 28 -10.89 -1.93 -6.98
N ASP A 29 -12.08 -1.46 -7.35
CA ASP A 29 -12.24 -0.44 -8.42
C ASP A 29 -11.53 0.86 -8.05
N ALA A 30 -11.69 1.33 -6.80
CA ALA A 30 -11.04 2.54 -6.32
C ALA A 30 -9.51 2.41 -6.31
N LEU A 31 -9.01 1.24 -5.91
CA LEU A 31 -7.59 0.93 -5.90
C LEU A 31 -7.02 0.88 -7.33
N GLN A 32 -7.77 0.30 -8.27
CA GLN A 32 -7.39 0.23 -9.68
C GLN A 32 -7.33 1.63 -10.30
N GLU A 33 -8.32 2.49 -10.03
CA GLU A 33 -8.31 3.88 -10.48
C GLU A 33 -7.13 4.64 -9.88
N TRP A 34 -6.89 4.47 -8.57
CA TRP A 34 -5.77 5.10 -7.88
C TRP A 34 -4.43 4.67 -8.48
N HIS A 35 -4.23 3.37 -8.72
CA HIS A 35 -3.01 2.83 -9.33
C HIS A 35 -2.80 3.37 -10.74
N ALA A 36 -3.88 3.41 -11.54
CA ALA A 36 -3.85 3.98 -12.89
C ALA A 36 -3.48 5.47 -12.88
N ARG A 37 -4.00 6.27 -11.94
CA ARG A 37 -3.75 7.72 -11.87
C ARG A 37 -2.40 8.06 -11.21
N THR A 38 -1.87 7.16 -10.38
CA THR A 38 -0.66 7.41 -9.58
C THR A 38 0.59 6.87 -10.27
N ARG A 39 1.32 7.75 -10.97
CA ARG A 39 2.50 7.38 -11.79
C ARG A 39 3.53 6.52 -11.06
N PHE A 40 3.80 6.79 -9.77
CA PHE A 40 4.80 6.02 -9.02
C PHE A 40 4.27 4.66 -8.56
N ALA A 41 2.96 4.50 -8.36
CA ALA A 41 2.34 3.23 -7.98
C ALA A 41 2.46 2.17 -9.08
N ARG A 42 2.52 2.61 -10.36
CA ARG A 42 2.74 1.74 -11.53
C ARG A 42 4.09 1.00 -11.53
N ARG A 43 4.98 1.30 -10.59
CA ARG A 43 6.24 0.57 -10.40
C ARG A 43 6.06 -0.75 -9.63
N VAL A 44 4.88 -0.94 -9.03
CA VAL A 44 4.48 -2.17 -8.34
C VAL A 44 3.32 -2.78 -9.11
N SER A 45 3.28 -4.12 -9.17
CA SER A 45 2.17 -4.84 -9.78
C SER A 45 0.86 -4.49 -9.07
N PHE A 46 -0.21 -4.30 -9.83
CA PHE A 46 -1.53 -4.13 -9.23
C PHE A 46 -1.93 -5.36 -8.41
N ASP A 47 -1.59 -6.56 -8.90
CA ASP A 47 -1.93 -7.82 -8.24
C ASP A 47 -1.22 -7.96 -6.89
N ASP A 48 0.07 -7.62 -6.80
CA ASP A 48 0.83 -7.64 -5.54
C ASP A 48 0.21 -6.66 -4.53
N LEU A 49 -0.20 -5.49 -5.01
CA LEU A 49 -0.77 -4.44 -4.20
C LEU A 49 -2.15 -4.83 -3.64
N VAL A 50 -2.99 -5.48 -4.46
CA VAL A 50 -4.27 -6.06 -4.01
C VAL A 50 -4.02 -7.15 -2.97
N HIS A 51 -3.16 -8.12 -3.29
CA HIS A 51 -2.88 -9.27 -2.42
C HIS A 51 -2.43 -8.84 -1.02
N ILE A 52 -1.53 -7.86 -0.93
CA ILE A 52 -1.03 -7.35 0.35
C ILE A 52 -2.11 -6.59 1.12
N LEU A 53 -2.92 -5.77 0.43
CA LEU A 53 -3.97 -4.97 1.06
C LEU A 53 -5.20 -5.78 1.49
N GLU A 54 -5.43 -6.95 0.89
CA GLU A 54 -6.44 -7.91 1.36
C GLU A 54 -6.04 -8.51 2.71
N GLY A 55 -4.75 -8.74 2.95
CA GLY A 55 -4.22 -9.25 4.21
C GLY A 55 -4.04 -8.20 5.32
N ARG A 56 -4.49 -6.96 5.10
CA ARG A 56 -4.25 -5.83 6.02
C ARG A 56 -5.07 -5.98 7.31
N PRO A 57 -4.43 -6.02 8.51
CA PRO A 57 -5.14 -6.07 9.79
C PRO A 57 -5.95 -4.80 10.08
N GLU A 58 -6.99 -4.93 10.89
CA GLU A 58 -7.70 -3.78 11.45
C GLU A 58 -6.84 -3.04 12.48
N GLY A 59 -7.05 -1.73 12.62
CA GLY A 59 -6.27 -0.88 13.53
C GLY A 59 -5.14 -0.13 12.84
N GLN A 60 -4.15 0.30 13.62
CA GLN A 60 -3.03 1.10 13.14
C GLN A 60 -1.85 0.19 12.79
N TYR A 61 -1.66 -0.03 11.49
CA TYR A 61 -0.59 -0.84 10.93
C TYR A 61 0.01 -0.13 9.71
N HIS A 62 1.26 -0.45 9.41
CA HIS A 62 1.94 -0.06 8.18
C HIS A 62 2.73 -1.22 7.62
N TRP A 63 2.99 -1.20 6.32
CA TRP A 63 3.82 -2.19 5.64
C TRP A 63 5.29 -1.78 5.69
N GLU A 64 6.16 -2.73 6.02
CA GLU A 64 7.62 -2.56 6.04
C GLU A 64 8.29 -3.86 5.55
N GLY A 65 9.36 -3.73 4.76
CA GLY A 65 10.21 -4.88 4.34
C GLY A 65 10.11 -5.24 2.86
N GLY A 66 9.60 -4.34 2.02
CA GLY A 66 9.50 -4.51 0.57
C GLY A 66 8.48 -5.57 0.15
N LEU A 67 8.73 -6.23 -0.97
CA LEU A 67 7.80 -7.22 -1.54
C LEU A 67 7.51 -8.40 -0.59
N GLN A 68 8.47 -8.77 0.26
CA GLN A 68 8.36 -9.85 1.24
C GLN A 68 8.18 -9.30 2.68
N GLY A 69 7.71 -8.06 2.78
CA GLY A 69 7.49 -7.37 4.04
C GLY A 69 6.32 -7.93 4.85
N ALA A 70 5.98 -7.21 5.91
CA ALA A 70 4.86 -7.54 6.76
C ALA A 70 4.14 -6.28 7.25
N TRP A 71 2.90 -6.48 7.71
CA TRP A 71 2.18 -5.47 8.47
C TRP A 71 2.76 -5.36 9.87
N ILE A 72 3.33 -4.20 10.17
CA ILE A 72 3.89 -3.83 11.47
C ILE A 72 2.88 -2.96 12.22
N GLU A 73 2.63 -3.30 13.48
CA GLU A 73 1.73 -2.52 14.34
C GLU A 73 2.33 -1.14 14.64
N GLY A 74 1.48 -0.10 14.60
CA GLY A 74 1.85 1.28 14.87
C GLY A 74 2.01 2.15 13.63
N GLU A 75 2.56 3.34 13.85
CA GLU A 75 2.80 4.34 12.81
C GLU A 75 4.19 4.12 12.16
N PRO A 76 4.32 4.28 10.83
CA PRO A 76 5.62 4.09 10.19
C PRO A 76 6.65 5.08 10.75
N ARG A 77 7.88 4.61 10.93
CA ARG A 77 8.99 5.45 11.43
C ARG A 77 9.37 6.59 10.50
N PHE A 78 8.99 6.52 9.22
CA PHE A 78 9.29 7.52 8.20
C PHE A 78 8.04 7.85 7.36
N PRO A 79 7.76 9.14 7.09
CA PRO A 79 6.63 9.58 6.25
C PRO A 79 6.85 9.37 4.74
#